data_AF-A0A319C6U9-F1
#
_entry.id   AF-A0A319C6U9-F1
#
_cell.length_a   1.000
_cell.length_b   1.000
_cell.length_c   1.000
_cell.angle_alpha   90.00
_cell.angle_beta   90.00
_cell.angle_gamma   90.00
#
_symmetry.space_group_name_H-M   'P 1'
#
loop_
_entity.id
_entity.type
_entity.pdbx_description
1 polymer ?
#
loop_
_entity_poly.entity_id
_entity_poly.type
_entity_poly.pdbx_seq_one_letter_code
_entity_poly.pdbx_strand_id
1 'polypeptide(L)'
;MYRPAPPRPKKTSIVRSRTGCKLCRQRRVKCDETKPSCGACTRAGKSCEEVSPSFSFNNRTASAHRPVSRPLPHVRWQPFYQSTSPSNARVHEASEAAHNVECELFYLDYWESSCIDALGRLSHGINSILHEDNALKQSLLALAACNISRRSPEGHTNQGRLIVLPNRTHQLSSQRYYSSAVGETARTLQAKASSSPLTTLAILVLFCLMETAMGNFRGFGWHCQGIAKIIDLQLAHLPQDALGKELIAAWLASRLHMWWRRMYFTTFNLQLSQRSLLVSPQLMQVLRKIDAQKTLLVSILCESHRLKAIATLQVLSDSRVRSLATCTVDECVSLLKAEGRKLDEWHSRLDPSQLPLDVLPQPLHGRFSEIERSLLFQSYEAAINYAYYSAARIMQCTGILHSRAESGEDQEVRPGNDHAVTTSWMTVLLRTVAGLDIIECASRNTYSIGIASLLLACVLRCDDLTCGLQVQNWLQKCVDLAILEEGSFPIAQTLDAVRIVNAERAAGRDVYAIGLSEDDGGGSGKYSSYNSQRFRDFVILGRMREGGSIYSKSINLGLG
;
A
#
# COMPACT_ATOMS: atom_id res chain seq x y z
N MET A 1 17.11 18.38 -49.27
CA MET A 1 16.52 17.36 -48.38
C MET A 1 16.35 16.08 -49.18
N TYR A 2 16.70 14.90 -48.64
CA TYR A 2 16.35 13.61 -49.23
C TYR A 2 15.31 12.92 -48.35
N ARG A 3 14.30 12.28 -48.97
CA ARG A 3 13.28 11.50 -48.26
C ARG A 3 13.85 10.12 -47.86
N PRO A 4 13.45 9.53 -46.73
CA PRO A 4 13.89 8.19 -46.34
C PRO A 4 13.45 7.13 -47.35
N ALA A 5 14.29 6.12 -47.55
CA ALA A 5 14.03 5.04 -48.50
C ALA A 5 12.83 4.15 -48.05
N PRO A 6 12.01 3.65 -48.99
CA PRO A 6 10.85 2.83 -48.66
C PRO A 6 11.24 1.46 -48.06
N PRO A 7 10.42 0.89 -47.15
CA PRO A 7 10.74 -0.37 -46.48
C PRO A 7 10.72 -1.57 -47.46
N ARG A 8 11.75 -2.42 -47.39
CA ARG A 8 11.87 -3.63 -48.23
C ARG A 8 10.70 -4.60 -47.96
N PRO A 9 9.99 -5.10 -48.99
CA PRO A 9 8.88 -6.04 -48.81
C PRO A 9 9.35 -7.39 -48.22
N LYS A 10 8.51 -8.00 -47.38
CA LYS A 10 8.78 -9.29 -46.73
C LYS A 10 8.67 -10.43 -47.76
N LYS A 11 9.68 -11.32 -47.81
CA LYS A 11 9.86 -12.29 -48.89
C LYS A 11 8.89 -13.50 -48.88
N THR A 12 8.06 -13.66 -47.85
CA THR A 12 6.92 -14.61 -47.82
C THR A 12 5.81 -14.12 -46.89
N SER A 13 4.57 -14.58 -47.11
CA SER A 13 3.37 -14.29 -46.30
C SER A 13 3.06 -15.37 -45.25
N ILE A 14 4.03 -16.21 -44.87
CA ILE A 14 3.79 -17.40 -44.04
C ILE A 14 3.57 -17.01 -42.56
N VAL A 15 2.30 -16.94 -42.16
CA VAL A 15 1.90 -16.88 -40.75
C VAL A 15 2.06 -18.28 -40.14
N ARG A 16 2.90 -18.41 -39.10
CA ARG A 16 3.07 -19.65 -38.33
C ARG A 16 2.07 -19.66 -37.17
N SER A 17 1.09 -20.57 -37.17
CA SER A 17 0.19 -20.73 -36.02
C SER A 17 0.97 -21.15 -34.77
N ARG A 18 0.50 -20.73 -33.59
CA ARG A 18 1.10 -21.08 -32.28
C ARG A 18 0.25 -22.12 -31.53
N THR A 19 -0.70 -22.74 -32.21
CA THR A 19 -1.83 -23.51 -31.66
C THR A 19 -1.77 -25.01 -32.01
N GLY A 20 -1.18 -25.41 -33.15
CA GLY A 20 -1.00 -26.82 -33.54
C GLY A 20 -0.47 -27.78 -32.47
N CYS A 21 -0.82 -29.06 -32.54
CA CYS A 21 -0.47 -30.04 -31.49
C CYS A 21 1.05 -30.28 -31.37
N LYS A 22 1.48 -30.81 -30.21
CA LYS A 22 2.89 -31.03 -29.84
C LYS A 22 3.64 -31.87 -30.88
N LEU A 23 3.01 -32.96 -31.34
CA LEU A 23 3.59 -33.89 -32.30
C LEU A 23 3.79 -33.26 -33.69
N CYS A 24 2.83 -32.44 -34.16
CA CYS A 24 2.97 -31.73 -35.43
C CYS A 24 4.07 -30.66 -35.37
N ARG A 25 4.22 -29.95 -34.24
CA ARG A 25 5.35 -29.01 -34.03
C ARG A 25 6.70 -29.73 -34.07
N GLN A 26 6.83 -30.86 -33.37
CA GLN A 26 8.05 -31.68 -33.38
C GLN A 26 8.40 -32.16 -34.79
N ARG A 27 7.40 -32.69 -35.54
CA ARG A 27 7.56 -33.13 -36.93
C ARG A 27 7.68 -31.99 -37.95
N ARG A 28 7.54 -30.73 -37.53
CA ARG A 28 7.53 -29.52 -38.37
C ARG A 28 6.52 -29.54 -39.53
N VAL A 29 5.41 -30.27 -39.36
CA VAL A 29 4.30 -30.34 -40.34
C VAL A 29 3.16 -29.40 -39.95
N LYS A 30 2.38 -28.93 -40.93
CA LYS A 30 1.17 -28.13 -40.66
C LYS A 30 0.16 -28.98 -39.89
N CYS A 31 -0.29 -28.47 -38.74
CA CYS A 31 -1.41 -29.02 -38.00
C CYS A 31 -2.71 -28.47 -38.60
N ASP A 32 -3.72 -29.32 -38.76
CA ASP A 32 -5.09 -28.95 -39.14
C ASP A 32 -5.96 -28.56 -37.92
N GLU A 33 -5.43 -28.77 -36.70
CA GLU A 33 -5.97 -28.27 -35.42
C GLU A 33 -7.38 -28.81 -35.04
N THR A 34 -7.84 -29.84 -35.77
CA THR A 34 -9.05 -30.62 -35.44
C THR A 34 -8.87 -31.42 -34.15
N LYS A 35 -9.96 -31.56 -33.39
CA LYS A 35 -10.04 -32.29 -32.11
C LYS A 35 -11.02 -33.47 -32.23
N PRO A 36 -10.82 -34.59 -31.49
CA PRO A 36 -9.80 -34.81 -30.46
C PRO A 36 -8.40 -35.20 -31.00
N SER A 37 -8.28 -35.54 -32.28
CA SER A 37 -6.98 -35.85 -32.91
C SER A 37 -6.89 -35.26 -34.31
N CYS A 38 -5.81 -34.52 -34.59
CA CYS A 38 -5.63 -33.88 -35.87
C CYS A 38 -5.30 -34.90 -36.99
N GLY A 39 -5.72 -34.60 -38.22
CA GLY A 39 -5.58 -35.48 -39.38
C GLY A 39 -4.12 -35.83 -39.74
N ALA A 40 -3.13 -35.09 -39.25
CA ALA A 40 -1.70 -35.41 -39.36
C ALA A 40 -1.17 -36.37 -38.27
N CYS A 41 -1.85 -36.46 -37.12
CA CYS A 41 -1.59 -37.44 -36.06
C CYS A 41 -2.33 -38.76 -36.33
N THR A 42 -3.62 -38.68 -36.69
CA THR A 42 -4.47 -39.84 -36.98
C THR A 42 -3.90 -40.71 -38.11
N ARG A 43 -3.49 -40.11 -39.24
CA ARG A 43 -2.80 -40.82 -40.34
C ARG A 43 -1.41 -41.36 -40.00
N ALA A 44 -0.85 -40.99 -38.84
CA ALA A 44 0.44 -41.49 -38.36
C ALA A 44 0.30 -42.50 -37.21
N GLY A 45 -0.94 -42.86 -36.81
CA GLY A 45 -1.19 -43.80 -35.71
C GLY A 45 -0.67 -43.32 -34.35
N LYS A 46 -0.56 -42.01 -34.12
CA LYS A 46 0.00 -41.44 -32.87
C LYS A 46 -0.99 -40.53 -32.16
N SER A 47 -0.97 -40.59 -30.81
CA SER A 47 -1.79 -39.73 -29.96
C SER A 47 -1.50 -38.24 -30.19
N CYS A 48 -2.56 -37.43 -30.19
CA CYS A 48 -2.51 -36.01 -30.53
C CYS A 48 -2.47 -35.14 -29.27
N GLU A 49 -1.29 -34.97 -28.69
CA GLU A 49 -1.11 -34.19 -27.46
C GLU A 49 -1.28 -32.67 -27.72
N GLU A 50 -2.29 -32.07 -27.09
CA GLU A 50 -2.52 -30.62 -27.10
C GLU A 50 -1.47 -29.88 -26.27
N VAL A 51 -1.10 -28.66 -26.68
CA VAL A 51 -0.05 -27.87 -26.02
C VAL A 51 -0.67 -26.99 -24.93
N SER A 52 -0.89 -27.57 -23.76
CA SER A 52 -1.15 -26.80 -22.54
C SER A 52 0.13 -26.05 -22.10
N PRO A 53 0.02 -24.81 -21.58
CA PRO A 53 1.18 -24.02 -21.18
C PRO A 53 1.71 -24.43 -19.80
N SER A 54 2.42 -25.56 -19.71
CA SER A 54 3.15 -25.95 -18.50
C SER A 54 4.43 -25.11 -18.35
N PHE A 55 4.45 -24.18 -17.40
CA PHE A 55 5.62 -23.36 -17.10
C PHE A 55 6.66 -24.14 -16.28
N SER A 56 7.64 -24.74 -16.96
CA SER A 56 8.86 -25.30 -16.34
C SER A 56 10.04 -24.35 -16.53
N PHE A 57 10.51 -23.70 -15.46
CA PHE A 57 11.72 -22.88 -15.51
C PHE A 57 12.96 -23.77 -15.63
N ASN A 58 13.79 -23.52 -16.64
CA ASN A 58 15.04 -24.25 -16.87
C ASN A 58 16.19 -23.24 -16.96
N ASN A 59 17.18 -23.38 -16.08
CA ASN A 59 18.14 -22.32 -15.78
C ASN A 59 19.38 -22.42 -16.69
N ARG A 60 19.71 -21.34 -17.40
CA ARG A 60 20.88 -21.28 -18.31
C ARG A 60 21.57 -19.92 -18.27
N THR A 61 22.62 -19.83 -17.46
CA THR A 61 23.53 -18.67 -17.38
C THR A 61 24.94 -19.09 -17.82
N ALA A 62 25.34 -18.72 -19.04
CA ALA A 62 26.73 -18.84 -19.50
C ALA A 62 27.04 -17.88 -20.66
N SER A 63 28.24 -17.29 -20.63
CA SER A 63 28.92 -16.52 -21.69
C SER A 63 28.34 -15.16 -22.14
N ALA A 64 28.91 -14.07 -21.60
CA ALA A 64 29.51 -12.96 -22.36
C ALA A 64 30.28 -12.03 -21.39
N HIS A 65 31.34 -11.32 -21.85
CA HIS A 65 32.27 -10.58 -20.96
C HIS A 65 32.18 -9.04 -21.08
N ARG A 66 32.21 -8.36 -19.92
CA ARG A 66 32.97 -7.15 -19.46
C ARG A 66 33.83 -6.35 -20.48
N PRO A 67 34.33 -5.12 -20.11
CA PRO A 67 33.86 -4.08 -19.14
C PRO A 67 33.78 -2.68 -19.83
N VAL A 68 33.65 -1.47 -19.23
CA VAL A 68 33.94 -0.89 -17.89
C VAL A 68 32.78 0.08 -17.45
N SER A 69 32.80 1.11 -16.59
CA SER A 69 33.84 1.97 -15.95
C SER A 69 33.64 2.13 -14.42
N ARG A 70 33.46 3.35 -13.86
CA ARG A 70 33.38 3.66 -12.41
C ARG A 70 32.45 4.83 -12.08
N PRO A 71 31.77 4.76 -10.93
CA PRO A 71 31.57 5.89 -10.01
C PRO A 71 32.24 5.63 -8.63
N LEU A 72 31.72 6.24 -7.57
CA LEU A 72 32.25 6.36 -6.19
C LEU A 72 31.96 5.12 -5.29
N PRO A 73 32.45 5.02 -4.02
CA PRO A 73 32.76 3.74 -3.40
C PRO A 73 31.52 2.95 -2.99
N HIS A 74 31.40 1.76 -3.56
CA HIS A 74 30.37 0.76 -3.26
C HIS A 74 31.07 -0.49 -2.73
N VAL A 75 30.66 -1.00 -1.56
CA VAL A 75 31.13 -2.33 -1.11
C VAL A 75 30.66 -3.35 -2.14
N ARG A 76 31.60 -4.17 -2.63
CA ARG A 76 31.42 -4.95 -3.87
C ARG A 76 31.32 -6.44 -3.58
N TRP A 77 30.09 -6.90 -3.29
CA TRP A 77 29.75 -8.31 -3.34
C TRP A 77 30.09 -8.92 -4.72
N GLN A 78 30.64 -10.13 -4.74
CA GLN A 78 30.94 -10.89 -5.96
C GLN A 78 30.44 -12.34 -5.79
N PRO A 79 29.39 -12.76 -6.53
CA PRO A 79 28.92 -14.15 -6.46
C PRO A 79 29.89 -15.07 -7.24
N PHE A 80 30.54 -15.99 -6.53
CA PHE A 80 31.38 -17.02 -7.13
C PHE A 80 30.51 -18.14 -7.74
N TYR A 81 30.36 -18.14 -9.06
CA TYR A 81 29.97 -19.35 -9.81
C TYR A 81 31.24 -20.02 -10.35
N GLN A 82 31.77 -20.98 -9.59
CA GLN A 82 32.74 -21.96 -10.07
C GLN A 82 32.12 -23.35 -10.05
N SER A 83 32.27 -24.08 -11.16
CA SER A 83 31.87 -25.49 -11.25
C SER A 83 32.98 -26.34 -10.64
N THR A 84 32.73 -26.96 -9.48
CA THR A 84 33.75 -27.72 -8.74
C THR A 84 33.43 -29.19 -8.57
N SER A 85 34.49 -30.00 -8.61
CA SER A 85 34.47 -31.45 -8.43
C SER A 85 34.24 -31.83 -6.94
N PRO A 86 33.91 -33.11 -6.63
CA PRO A 86 33.46 -33.51 -5.29
C PRO A 86 34.41 -33.24 -4.11
N SER A 87 35.70 -32.98 -4.36
CA SER A 87 36.71 -32.71 -3.32
C SER A 87 36.51 -31.39 -2.57
N ASN A 88 35.84 -30.39 -3.17
CA ASN A 88 35.85 -29.02 -2.66
C ASN A 88 34.64 -28.67 -1.78
N ALA A 89 33.66 -29.56 -1.65
CA ALA A 89 32.36 -29.26 -1.03
C ALA A 89 32.48 -28.59 0.35
N ARG A 90 33.27 -29.16 1.27
CA ARG A 90 33.45 -28.63 2.64
C ARG A 90 34.05 -27.23 2.71
N VAL A 91 34.87 -26.84 1.73
CA VAL A 91 35.47 -25.50 1.66
C VAL A 91 34.45 -24.49 1.14
N HIS A 92 33.60 -24.89 0.18
CA HIS A 92 32.47 -24.07 -0.26
C HIS A 92 31.42 -23.93 0.84
N GLU A 93 31.06 -25.00 1.55
CA GLU A 93 30.11 -24.98 2.69
C GLU A 93 30.58 -24.02 3.79
N ALA A 94 31.86 -24.08 4.19
CA ALA A 94 32.43 -23.16 5.18
C ALA A 94 32.46 -21.70 4.69
N SER A 95 32.79 -21.47 3.41
CA SER A 95 32.81 -20.13 2.82
C SER A 95 31.39 -19.55 2.65
N GLU A 96 30.40 -20.38 2.31
CA GLU A 96 29.00 -19.97 2.17
C GLU A 96 28.35 -19.75 3.54
N ALA A 97 28.71 -20.54 4.57
CA ALA A 97 28.31 -20.28 5.95
C ALA A 97 28.84 -18.94 6.47
N ALA A 98 30.15 -18.64 6.27
CA ALA A 98 30.74 -17.36 6.65
C ALA A 98 30.07 -16.18 5.92
N HIS A 99 29.89 -16.30 4.60
CA HIS A 99 29.21 -15.31 3.76
C HIS A 99 27.75 -15.07 4.18
N ASN A 100 27.03 -16.11 4.63
CA ASN A 100 25.69 -15.97 5.17
C ASN A 100 25.70 -15.20 6.51
N VAL A 101 26.67 -15.44 7.40
CA VAL A 101 26.81 -14.68 8.67
C VAL A 101 27.13 -13.21 8.39
N GLU A 102 28.03 -12.90 7.46
CA GLU A 102 28.30 -11.51 7.02
C GLU A 102 27.02 -10.84 6.48
N CYS A 103 26.22 -11.55 5.69
CA CYS A 103 24.93 -11.07 5.20
C CYS A 103 23.93 -10.83 6.35
N GLU A 104 23.82 -11.74 7.32
CA GLU A 104 22.92 -11.56 8.46
C GLU A 104 23.29 -10.33 9.30
N LEU A 105 24.57 -10.17 9.63
CA LEU A 105 25.06 -8.99 10.37
C LEU A 105 24.79 -7.68 9.62
N PHE A 106 25.02 -7.64 8.31
CA PHE A 106 24.71 -6.47 7.47
C PHE A 106 23.23 -6.07 7.53
N TYR A 107 22.30 -7.03 7.48
CA TYR A 107 20.87 -6.72 7.53
C TYR A 107 20.38 -6.35 8.93
N LEU A 108 21.04 -6.81 10.00
CA LEU A 108 20.76 -6.38 11.37
C LEU A 108 21.24 -4.94 11.63
N ASP A 109 22.48 -4.62 11.27
CA ASP A 109 23.03 -3.25 11.32
C ASP A 109 22.19 -2.27 10.49
N TYR A 110 21.78 -2.67 9.28
CA TYR A 110 20.84 -1.89 8.48
C TYR A 110 19.48 -1.70 9.16
N TRP A 111 18.98 -2.70 9.89
CA TRP A 111 17.70 -2.59 10.59
C TRP A 111 17.77 -1.58 11.73
N GLU A 112 18.80 -1.69 12.58
CA GLU A 112 18.99 -0.80 13.73
C GLU A 112 19.28 0.64 13.30
N SER A 113 20.09 0.85 12.26
CA SER A 113 20.44 2.18 11.75
C SER A 113 19.34 2.86 10.92
N SER A 114 18.54 2.10 10.16
CA SER A 114 17.70 2.65 9.08
C SER A 114 16.21 2.28 9.17
N CYS A 115 15.82 1.37 10.06
CA CYS A 115 14.45 0.83 10.14
C CYS A 115 13.85 0.76 11.55
N ILE A 116 14.61 0.98 12.63
CA ILE A 116 14.16 0.74 14.02
C ILE A 116 12.85 1.47 14.39
N ASP A 117 12.68 2.70 13.91
CA ASP A 117 11.47 3.51 14.00
C ASP A 117 10.18 2.81 13.51
N ALA A 118 10.29 1.88 12.56
CA ALA A 118 9.15 1.14 12.02
C ALA A 118 8.45 0.26 13.08
N LEU A 119 9.20 -0.17 14.10
CA LEU A 119 8.67 -0.92 15.24
C LEU A 119 8.28 0.01 16.39
N GLY A 120 8.95 1.17 16.51
CA GLY A 120 8.78 2.08 17.65
C GLY A 120 9.06 1.34 18.95
N ARG A 121 8.07 1.31 19.86
CA ARG A 121 8.20 0.65 21.18
C ARG A 121 8.57 -0.85 21.06
N LEU A 122 8.05 -1.56 20.03
CA LEU A 122 8.33 -2.99 19.80
C LEU A 122 9.81 -3.33 19.61
N SER A 123 10.64 -2.36 19.19
CA SER A 123 12.05 -2.59 18.86
C SER A 123 12.80 -3.30 19.99
N HIS A 124 12.67 -2.79 21.23
CA HIS A 124 13.34 -3.36 22.40
C HIS A 124 12.84 -4.77 22.73
N GLY A 125 11.52 -4.98 22.75
CA GLY A 125 10.92 -6.27 23.11
C GLY A 125 11.07 -7.36 22.03
N ILE A 126 11.23 -6.99 20.75
CA ILE A 126 11.60 -7.94 19.69
C ILE A 126 13.10 -8.27 19.80
N ASN A 127 13.98 -7.27 19.99
CA ASN A 127 15.41 -7.49 20.09
C ASN A 127 15.79 -8.39 21.29
N SER A 128 15.08 -8.28 22.42
CA SER A 128 15.37 -9.10 23.61
C SER A 128 15.15 -10.61 23.39
N ILE A 129 14.26 -11.02 22.48
CA ILE A 129 13.99 -12.43 22.14
C ILE A 129 14.54 -12.85 20.77
N LEU A 130 15.21 -11.93 20.05
CA LEU A 130 15.66 -12.14 18.66
C LEU A 130 16.67 -13.28 18.50
N HIS A 131 17.47 -13.53 19.54
CA HIS A 131 18.47 -14.61 19.57
C HIS A 131 17.90 -15.96 20.05
N GLU A 132 16.68 -15.98 20.59
CA GLU A 132 16.06 -17.20 21.14
C GLU A 132 15.37 -18.06 20.05
N ASP A 133 14.94 -17.43 18.95
CA ASP A 133 14.18 -18.08 17.88
C ASP A 133 14.71 -17.70 16.49
N ASN A 134 15.13 -18.71 15.71
CA ASN A 134 15.67 -18.48 14.39
C ASN A 134 14.62 -17.99 13.39
N ALA A 135 13.36 -18.46 13.45
CA ALA A 135 12.31 -17.98 12.56
C ALA A 135 12.00 -16.49 12.80
N LEU A 136 12.09 -16.01 14.06
CA LEU A 136 12.01 -14.58 14.38
C LEU A 136 13.17 -13.79 13.78
N LYS A 137 14.42 -14.25 13.96
CA LYS A 137 15.61 -13.64 13.33
C LYS A 137 15.47 -13.58 11.80
N GLN A 138 15.11 -14.69 11.16
CA GLN A 138 14.88 -14.79 9.72
C GLN A 138 13.75 -13.84 9.26
N SER A 139 12.70 -13.64 10.07
CA SER A 139 11.62 -12.68 9.78
C SER A 139 12.12 -11.23 9.75
N LEU A 140 12.97 -10.84 10.71
CA LEU A 140 13.55 -9.49 10.79
C LEU A 140 14.53 -9.24 9.63
N LEU A 141 15.43 -10.20 9.38
CA LEU A 141 16.37 -10.20 8.25
C LEU A 141 15.65 -10.06 6.90
N ALA A 142 14.53 -10.77 6.72
CA ALA A 142 13.71 -10.65 5.54
C ALA A 142 13.17 -9.22 5.36
N LEU A 143 12.65 -8.63 6.43
CA LEU A 143 12.05 -7.29 6.43
C LEU A 143 13.09 -6.18 6.18
N ALA A 144 14.28 -6.30 6.77
CA ALA A 144 15.43 -5.45 6.50
C ALA A 144 15.88 -5.52 5.03
N ALA A 145 16.08 -6.73 4.51
CA ALA A 145 16.45 -6.97 3.11
C ALA A 145 15.38 -6.47 2.12
N CYS A 146 14.10 -6.53 2.50
CA CYS A 146 13.00 -5.90 1.74
C CYS A 146 13.15 -4.38 1.74
N ASN A 147 13.36 -3.75 2.90
CA ASN A 147 13.43 -2.30 3.01
C ASN A 147 14.59 -1.72 2.18
N ILE A 148 15.82 -2.21 2.37
CA ILE A 148 16.96 -1.75 1.58
C ILE A 148 16.78 -2.03 0.08
N SER A 149 16.18 -3.17 -0.30
CA SER A 149 15.87 -3.46 -1.71
C SER A 149 15.01 -2.37 -2.36
N ARG A 150 14.05 -1.85 -1.61
CA ARG A 150 13.09 -0.85 -2.12
C ARG A 150 13.64 0.57 -2.04
N ARG A 151 14.55 0.86 -1.10
CA ARG A 151 15.26 2.15 -0.97
C ARG A 151 16.52 2.28 -1.83
N SER A 152 16.99 1.20 -2.47
CA SER A 152 18.15 1.19 -3.40
C SER A 152 17.80 0.75 -4.83
N PRO A 153 16.80 1.38 -5.50
CA PRO A 153 16.28 0.93 -6.78
C PRO A 153 17.34 0.79 -7.90
N GLU A 154 17.20 -0.27 -8.70
CA GLU A 154 17.93 -0.47 -9.95
C GLU A 154 17.13 0.14 -11.12
N GLY A 155 17.76 1.05 -11.87
CA GLY A 155 17.16 1.69 -13.05
C GLY A 155 17.76 1.18 -14.36
N HIS A 156 16.92 0.88 -15.36
CA HIS A 156 17.38 0.59 -16.72
C HIS A 156 16.45 1.19 -17.79
N THR A 157 17.02 1.68 -18.89
CA THR A 157 16.24 2.20 -20.02
C THR A 157 15.76 1.07 -20.93
N ASN A 158 14.50 1.09 -21.33
CA ASN A 158 13.92 0.17 -22.30
C ASN A 158 13.00 0.94 -23.26
N GLN A 159 13.26 0.86 -24.57
CA GLN A 159 12.50 1.60 -25.61
C GLN A 159 12.36 3.11 -25.33
N GLY A 160 13.40 3.72 -24.75
CA GLY A 160 13.42 5.14 -24.37
C GLY A 160 12.74 5.49 -23.04
N ARG A 161 12.02 4.55 -22.42
CA ARG A 161 11.44 4.73 -21.07
C ARG A 161 12.40 4.23 -20.00
N LEU A 162 12.55 4.97 -18.90
CA LEU A 162 13.23 4.49 -17.70
C LEU A 162 12.31 3.51 -16.96
N ILE A 163 12.79 2.30 -16.72
CA ILE A 163 12.13 1.31 -15.85
C ILE A 163 12.93 1.24 -14.55
N VAL A 164 12.23 1.38 -13.43
CA VAL A 164 12.82 1.37 -12.07
C VAL A 164 12.27 0.19 -11.29
N LEU A 165 13.18 -0.62 -10.73
CA LEU A 165 12.91 -1.90 -10.08
C LEU A 165 13.56 -1.92 -8.68
N PRO A 166 13.02 -2.67 -7.69
CA PRO A 166 13.72 -2.91 -6.44
C PRO A 166 15.07 -3.61 -6.67
N ASN A 167 16.06 -3.36 -5.81
CA ASN A 167 17.38 -4.00 -5.90
C ASN A 167 17.23 -5.52 -5.85
N ARG A 168 17.71 -6.20 -6.90
CA ARG A 168 17.49 -7.62 -7.11
C ARG A 168 18.27 -8.48 -6.11
N THR A 169 19.44 -8.02 -5.66
CA THR A 169 20.27 -8.76 -4.71
C THR A 169 19.57 -8.85 -3.36
N HIS A 170 19.21 -7.68 -2.81
CA HIS A 170 18.51 -7.60 -1.53
C HIS A 170 17.09 -8.20 -1.59
N GLN A 171 16.40 -8.09 -2.73
CA GLN A 171 15.10 -8.75 -2.95
C GLN A 171 15.22 -10.28 -2.85
N LEU A 172 16.24 -10.88 -3.47
CA LEU A 172 16.45 -12.33 -3.40
C LEU A 172 16.85 -12.80 -1.99
N SER A 173 17.65 -12.01 -1.25
CA SER A 173 17.90 -12.27 0.18
C SER A 173 16.60 -12.24 0.99
N SER A 174 15.77 -11.21 0.80
CA SER A 174 14.48 -11.05 1.49
C SER A 174 13.55 -12.24 1.24
N GLN A 175 13.40 -12.67 -0.02
CA GLN A 175 12.59 -13.83 -0.40
C GLN A 175 13.09 -15.15 0.20
N ARG A 176 14.41 -15.34 0.29
CA ARG A 176 15.01 -16.51 0.96
C ARG A 176 14.68 -16.52 2.45
N TYR A 177 15.00 -15.44 3.16
CA TYR A 177 14.77 -15.34 4.60
C TYR A 177 13.28 -15.46 4.97
N TYR A 178 12.39 -14.81 4.20
CA TYR A 178 10.94 -14.92 4.40
C TYR A 178 10.43 -16.36 4.21
N SER A 179 10.86 -17.02 3.12
CA SER A 179 10.49 -18.41 2.85
C SER A 179 11.01 -19.38 3.92
N SER A 180 12.21 -19.11 4.45
CA SER A 180 12.81 -19.86 5.56
C SER A 180 11.97 -19.71 6.83
N ALA A 181 11.69 -18.48 7.26
CA ALA A 181 10.90 -18.17 8.45
C ALA A 181 9.48 -18.76 8.40
N VAL A 182 8.78 -18.59 7.27
CA VAL A 182 7.42 -19.15 7.08
C VAL A 182 7.46 -20.68 7.13
N GLY A 183 8.45 -21.32 6.49
CA GLY A 183 8.61 -22.76 6.51
C GLY A 183 8.98 -23.33 7.88
N GLU A 184 9.80 -22.61 8.65
CA GLU A 184 10.19 -23.00 10.01
C GLU A 184 9.02 -22.87 11.00
N THR A 185 8.37 -21.70 11.01
CA THR A 185 7.16 -21.44 11.83
C THR A 185 6.07 -22.48 11.56
N ALA A 186 5.83 -22.81 10.28
CA ALA A 186 4.86 -23.83 9.89
C ALA A 186 5.23 -25.23 10.44
N ARG A 187 6.51 -25.62 10.40
CA ARG A 187 6.98 -26.91 10.96
C ARG A 187 6.80 -26.96 12.48
N THR A 188 7.20 -25.90 13.20
CA THR A 188 7.09 -25.81 14.67
C THR A 188 5.63 -25.95 15.12
N LEU A 189 4.71 -25.23 14.46
CA LEU A 189 3.28 -25.31 14.75
C LEU A 189 2.67 -26.67 14.39
N GLN A 190 3.07 -27.29 13.27
CA GLN A 190 2.60 -28.62 12.86
C GLN A 190 3.09 -29.73 13.80
N ALA A 191 4.32 -29.64 14.28
CA ALA A 191 4.91 -30.60 15.22
C ALA A 191 4.26 -30.54 16.62
N LYS A 192 3.41 -29.53 16.90
CA LYS A 192 2.93 -29.18 18.25
C LYS A 192 4.08 -28.98 19.25
N ALA A 193 5.23 -28.51 18.76
CA ALA A 193 6.34 -28.12 19.61
C ALA A 193 5.93 -26.92 20.48
N SER A 194 6.56 -26.77 21.64
CA SER A 194 6.27 -25.70 22.60
C SER A 194 6.83 -24.35 22.14
N SER A 195 6.25 -23.76 21.09
CA SER A 195 6.53 -22.38 20.68
C SER A 195 5.91 -21.39 21.67
N SER A 196 6.68 -20.40 22.11
CA SER A 196 6.16 -19.26 22.88
C SER A 196 5.06 -18.53 22.07
N PRO A 197 3.88 -18.28 22.66
CA PRO A 197 2.84 -17.49 21.98
C PRO A 197 3.30 -16.07 21.64
N LEU A 198 4.16 -15.47 22.47
CA LEU A 198 4.73 -14.13 22.23
C LEU A 198 5.66 -14.14 21.01
N THR A 199 6.58 -15.09 20.94
CA THR A 199 7.50 -15.25 19.80
C THR A 199 6.72 -15.55 18.51
N THR A 200 5.70 -16.41 18.59
CA THR A 200 4.80 -16.71 17.47
C THR A 200 4.06 -15.46 16.98
N LEU A 201 3.56 -14.63 17.90
CA LEU A 201 2.93 -13.35 17.57
C LEU A 201 3.92 -12.35 16.95
N ALA A 202 5.15 -12.25 17.47
CA ALA A 202 6.19 -11.39 16.93
C ALA A 202 6.54 -11.77 15.48
N ILE A 203 6.75 -13.06 15.20
CA ILE A 203 6.95 -13.59 13.84
C ILE A 203 5.79 -13.20 12.92
N LEU A 204 4.54 -13.45 13.34
CA LEU A 204 3.38 -13.16 12.51
C LEU A 204 3.16 -11.64 12.30
N VAL A 205 3.52 -10.79 13.27
CA VAL A 205 3.50 -9.32 13.11
C VAL A 205 4.55 -8.89 12.08
N LEU A 206 5.78 -9.42 12.13
CA LEU A 206 6.79 -9.15 11.09
C LEU A 206 6.35 -9.67 9.70
N PHE A 207 5.65 -10.80 9.62
CA PHE A 207 5.02 -11.25 8.36
C PHE A 207 3.93 -10.28 7.88
N CYS A 208 3.09 -9.75 8.77
CA CYS A 208 2.12 -8.71 8.44
C CYS A 208 2.80 -7.43 7.90
N LEU A 209 3.95 -7.02 8.43
CA LEU A 209 4.75 -5.90 7.90
C LEU A 209 5.33 -6.22 6.52
N MET A 210 5.87 -7.42 6.32
CA MET A 210 6.38 -7.91 5.03
C MET A 210 5.30 -7.90 3.94
N GLU A 211 4.17 -8.55 4.18
CA GLU A 211 3.08 -8.65 3.20
C GLU A 211 2.45 -7.28 2.93
N THR A 212 2.50 -6.36 3.90
CA THR A 212 2.14 -4.94 3.69
C THR A 212 3.10 -4.27 2.71
N ALA A 213 4.41 -4.35 2.95
CA ALA A 213 5.44 -3.82 2.04
C ALA A 213 5.33 -4.43 0.62
N MET A 214 5.07 -5.73 0.52
CA MET A 214 4.83 -6.43 -0.74
C MET A 214 3.45 -6.18 -1.36
N GLY A 215 2.49 -5.57 -0.64
CA GLY A 215 1.12 -5.40 -1.14
C GLY A 215 0.39 -6.72 -1.41
N ASN A 216 0.70 -7.77 -0.65
CA ASN A 216 0.07 -9.08 -0.74
C ASN A 216 -1.08 -9.18 0.28
N PHE A 217 -2.25 -8.66 -0.12
CA PHE A 217 -3.45 -8.64 0.72
C PHE A 217 -3.90 -10.05 1.16
N ARG A 218 -3.66 -11.08 0.33
CA ARG A 218 -4.05 -12.48 0.62
C ARG A 218 -3.15 -13.12 1.68
N GLY A 219 -1.82 -12.99 1.53
CA GLY A 219 -0.84 -13.47 2.51
C GLY A 219 -1.03 -12.80 3.87
N PHE A 220 -1.15 -11.47 3.86
CA PHE A 220 -1.50 -10.69 5.06
C PHE A 220 -2.76 -11.22 5.76
N GLY A 221 -3.81 -11.51 5.00
CA GLY A 221 -5.08 -12.03 5.55
C GLY A 221 -4.90 -13.33 6.34
N TRP A 222 -4.03 -14.24 5.89
CA TRP A 222 -3.73 -15.48 6.60
C TRP A 222 -2.99 -15.24 7.91
N HIS A 223 -1.91 -14.43 7.90
CA HIS A 223 -1.15 -14.12 9.12
C HIS A 223 -1.98 -13.33 10.14
N CYS A 224 -2.75 -12.34 9.66
CA CYS A 224 -3.64 -11.53 10.49
C CYS A 224 -4.76 -12.37 11.15
N GLN A 225 -5.30 -13.38 10.45
CA GLN A 225 -6.24 -14.34 11.02
C GLN A 225 -5.57 -15.30 12.04
N GLY A 226 -4.31 -15.67 11.80
CA GLY A 226 -3.50 -16.41 12.77
C GLY A 226 -3.31 -15.64 14.08
N ILE A 227 -2.88 -14.37 13.98
CA ILE A 227 -2.74 -13.47 15.14
C ILE A 227 -4.05 -13.33 15.90
N ALA A 228 -5.17 -13.08 15.21
CA ALA A 228 -6.48 -12.94 15.85
C ALA A 228 -6.82 -14.16 16.73
N LYS A 229 -6.66 -15.38 16.20
CA LYS A 229 -6.90 -16.63 16.95
C LYS A 229 -5.99 -16.77 18.18
N ILE A 230 -4.70 -16.38 18.07
CA ILE A 230 -3.77 -16.45 19.21
C ILE A 230 -4.15 -15.40 20.28
N ILE A 231 -4.54 -14.19 19.87
CA ILE A 231 -5.04 -13.14 20.78
C ILE A 231 -6.30 -13.62 21.50
N ASP A 232 -7.28 -14.17 20.79
CA ASP A 232 -8.53 -14.68 21.37
C ASP A 232 -8.27 -15.81 22.39
N LEU A 233 -7.35 -16.73 22.08
CA LEU A 233 -6.96 -17.84 22.96
C LEU A 233 -6.11 -17.44 24.17
N GLN A 234 -5.39 -16.31 24.10
CA GLN A 234 -4.45 -15.85 25.15
C GLN A 234 -4.83 -14.49 25.75
N LEU A 235 -6.10 -14.07 25.59
CA LEU A 235 -6.60 -12.75 25.97
C LEU A 235 -6.52 -12.46 27.48
N ALA A 236 -6.38 -13.48 28.32
CA ALA A 236 -6.13 -13.32 29.77
C ALA A 236 -4.67 -12.98 30.10
N HIS A 237 -3.71 -13.40 29.27
CA HIS A 237 -2.27 -13.37 29.58
C HIS A 237 -1.51 -12.29 28.81
N LEU A 238 -1.76 -12.14 27.50
CA LEU A 238 -1.09 -11.12 26.67
C LEU A 238 -1.28 -9.67 27.19
N PRO A 239 -2.42 -9.28 27.79
CA PRO A 239 -2.59 -7.96 28.41
C PRO A 239 -1.80 -7.72 29.70
N GLN A 240 -1.12 -8.73 30.25
CA GLN A 240 -0.26 -8.59 31.44
C GLN A 240 1.22 -8.45 31.05
N ASP A 241 1.66 -9.18 30.04
CA ASP A 241 3.01 -9.10 29.48
C ASP A 241 3.32 -7.72 28.86
N ALA A 242 4.58 -7.29 28.79
CA ALA A 242 4.95 -6.01 28.19
C ALA A 242 4.87 -6.05 26.65
N LEU A 243 5.62 -6.96 26.04
CA LEU A 243 5.69 -7.18 24.59
C LEU A 243 4.32 -7.57 24.01
N GLY A 244 3.54 -8.39 24.72
CA GLY A 244 2.19 -8.82 24.32
C GLY A 244 1.23 -7.66 24.05
N LYS A 245 1.28 -6.60 24.86
CA LYS A 245 0.45 -5.39 24.66
C LYS A 245 0.88 -4.61 23.40
N GLU A 246 2.18 -4.54 23.15
CA GLU A 246 2.76 -3.83 22.00
C GLU A 246 2.53 -4.60 20.69
N LEU A 247 2.61 -5.93 20.72
CA LEU A 247 2.27 -6.80 19.59
C LEU A 247 0.79 -6.67 19.20
N ILE A 248 -0.12 -6.54 20.18
CA ILE A 248 -1.54 -6.22 19.94
C ILE A 248 -1.67 -4.86 19.23
N ALA A 249 -0.91 -3.84 19.64
CA ALA A 249 -0.94 -2.52 19.02
C ALA A 249 -0.40 -2.51 17.59
N ALA A 250 0.70 -3.21 17.32
CA ALA A 250 1.30 -3.30 15.97
C ALA A 250 0.49 -4.18 15.01
N TRP A 251 -0.13 -5.27 15.51
CA TRP A 251 -1.13 -6.03 14.75
C TRP A 251 -2.29 -5.14 14.33
N LEU A 252 -2.86 -4.34 15.25
CA LEU A 252 -3.95 -3.44 14.90
C LEU A 252 -3.49 -2.34 13.93
N ALA A 253 -2.33 -1.72 14.15
CA ALA A 253 -1.79 -0.69 13.26
C ALA A 253 -1.56 -1.21 11.83
N SER A 254 -0.92 -2.37 11.67
CA SER A 254 -0.72 -3.01 10.37
C SER A 254 -2.04 -3.45 9.71
N ARG A 255 -3.01 -3.95 10.49
CA ARG A 255 -4.37 -4.27 10.01
C ARG A 255 -5.10 -3.05 9.46
N LEU A 256 -5.03 -1.93 10.16
CA LEU A 256 -5.65 -0.66 9.75
C LEU A 256 -4.94 -0.05 8.54
N HIS A 257 -3.61 -0.12 8.48
CA HIS A 257 -2.82 0.35 7.33
C HIS A 257 -3.10 -0.49 6.07
N MET A 258 -3.11 -1.82 6.18
CA MET A 258 -3.41 -2.71 5.05
C MET A 258 -4.85 -2.52 4.55
N TRP A 259 -5.81 -2.32 5.47
CA TRP A 259 -7.19 -1.95 5.10
C TRP A 259 -7.25 -0.61 4.37
N TRP A 260 -6.60 0.43 4.91
CA TRP A 260 -6.59 1.78 4.32
C TRP A 260 -6.06 1.75 2.87
N ARG A 261 -4.97 1.01 2.63
CA ARG A 261 -4.43 0.82 1.27
C ARG A 261 -5.44 0.17 0.34
N ARG A 262 -6.18 -0.85 0.81
CA ARG A 262 -7.13 -1.60 -0.01
C ARG A 262 -8.32 -0.77 -0.49
N MET A 263 -8.76 0.22 0.29
CA MET A 263 -9.94 1.05 -0.02
C MET A 263 -9.85 1.80 -1.36
N TYR A 264 -8.67 2.27 -1.74
CA TYR A 264 -8.46 3.01 -2.99
C TYR A 264 -8.17 2.11 -4.20
N PHE A 265 -7.95 0.82 -3.96
CA PHE A 265 -7.51 -0.14 -4.98
C PHE A 265 -8.56 -1.24 -5.22
N THR A 266 -9.84 -0.85 -5.26
CA THR A 266 -10.98 -1.78 -5.36
C THR A 266 -12.23 -1.10 -5.93
N THR A 267 -13.24 -1.90 -6.25
CA THR A 267 -14.59 -1.48 -6.68
C THR A 267 -15.41 -0.84 -5.55
N PHE A 268 -16.39 0.00 -5.91
CA PHE A 268 -17.35 0.57 -4.96
C PHE A 268 -18.18 -0.49 -4.20
N ASN A 269 -18.44 -1.64 -4.81
CA ASN A 269 -19.12 -2.76 -4.16
C ASN A 269 -18.33 -3.26 -2.93
N LEU A 270 -17.01 -3.42 -3.04
CA LEU A 270 -16.19 -3.80 -1.89
C LEU A 270 -16.11 -2.66 -0.86
N GLN A 271 -16.02 -1.39 -1.29
CA GLN A 271 -16.02 -0.24 -0.38
C GLN A 271 -17.32 -0.15 0.45
N LEU A 272 -18.47 -0.45 -0.14
CA LEU A 272 -19.78 -0.48 0.52
C LEU A 272 -19.93 -1.64 1.53
N SER A 273 -19.38 -2.81 1.19
CA SER A 273 -19.50 -4.01 2.02
C SER A 273 -18.49 -4.07 3.20
N GLN A 274 -17.76 -2.98 3.49
CA GLN A 274 -16.74 -2.98 4.55
C GLN A 274 -17.36 -3.01 5.95
N ARG A 275 -17.06 -4.08 6.70
CA ARG A 275 -17.43 -4.23 8.11
C ARG A 275 -16.63 -3.29 9.01
N SER A 276 -17.13 -3.05 10.23
CA SER A 276 -16.44 -2.21 11.24
C SER A 276 -15.02 -2.69 11.54
N LEU A 277 -14.10 -1.73 11.69
CA LEU A 277 -12.68 -1.96 11.95
C LEU A 277 -12.33 -2.00 13.44
N LEU A 278 -13.31 -1.72 14.31
CA LEU A 278 -13.14 -1.67 15.76
C LEU A 278 -12.67 -3.02 16.33
N VAL A 279 -11.93 -2.98 17.43
CA VAL A 279 -11.56 -4.16 18.24
C VAL A 279 -12.44 -4.25 19.47
N SER A 280 -12.39 -5.39 20.19
CA SER A 280 -13.19 -5.57 21.41
C SER A 280 -12.88 -4.50 22.47
N PRO A 281 -13.83 -4.18 23.37
CA PRO A 281 -13.60 -3.20 24.44
C PRO A 281 -12.40 -3.53 25.33
N GLN A 282 -12.11 -4.82 25.52
CA GLN A 282 -10.93 -5.32 26.24
C GLN A 282 -9.63 -4.90 25.53
N LEU A 283 -9.53 -5.13 24.22
CA LEU A 283 -8.37 -4.72 23.42
C LEU A 283 -8.23 -3.19 23.36
N MET A 284 -9.34 -2.45 23.27
CA MET A 284 -9.32 -0.98 23.39
C MET A 284 -8.77 -0.51 24.76
N GLN A 285 -9.06 -1.25 25.85
CA GLN A 285 -8.50 -0.96 27.16
C GLN A 285 -6.98 -1.23 27.22
N VAL A 286 -6.49 -2.30 26.56
CA VAL A 286 -5.04 -2.57 26.44
C VAL A 286 -4.32 -1.41 25.77
N LEU A 287 -4.82 -0.95 24.62
CA LEU A 287 -4.23 0.16 23.85
C LEU A 287 -4.20 1.47 24.64
N ARG A 288 -5.24 1.73 25.44
CA ARG A 288 -5.30 2.88 26.37
C ARG A 288 -4.32 2.75 27.54
N LYS A 289 -4.05 1.54 28.05
CA LYS A 289 -3.10 1.30 29.16
C LYS A 289 -1.63 1.51 28.79
N ILE A 290 -1.24 1.26 27.54
CA ILE A 290 0.14 1.47 27.05
C ILE A 290 0.36 2.82 26.34
N ASP A 291 -0.65 3.70 26.40
CA ASP A 291 -0.67 4.98 25.68
C ASP A 291 -0.30 4.86 24.19
N ALA A 292 -1.02 3.96 23.48
CA ALA A 292 -0.85 3.73 22.04
C ALA A 292 -1.54 4.84 21.21
N GLN A 293 -1.21 6.12 21.47
CA GLN A 293 -1.90 7.30 20.91
C GLN A 293 -2.05 7.24 19.39
N LYS A 294 -0.97 6.94 18.65
CA LYS A 294 -0.97 6.82 17.17
C LYS A 294 -1.90 5.70 16.69
N THR A 295 -1.93 4.55 17.37
CA THR A 295 -2.79 3.41 17.02
C THR A 295 -4.27 3.70 17.29
N LEU A 296 -4.58 4.37 18.42
CA LEU A 296 -5.93 4.81 18.75
C LEU A 296 -6.44 5.84 17.72
N LEU A 297 -5.61 6.83 17.37
CA LEU A 297 -5.90 7.83 16.35
C LEU A 297 -6.14 7.22 14.97
N VAL A 298 -5.26 6.32 14.52
CA VAL A 298 -5.40 5.64 13.22
C VAL A 298 -6.66 4.75 13.19
N SER A 299 -7.07 4.16 14.33
CA SER A 299 -8.35 3.44 14.43
C SER A 299 -9.55 4.36 14.20
N ILE A 300 -9.57 5.53 14.85
CA ILE A 300 -10.60 6.56 14.69
C ILE A 300 -10.63 7.10 13.25
N LEU A 301 -9.46 7.39 12.66
CA LEU A 301 -9.30 7.84 11.27
C LEU A 301 -9.87 6.81 10.27
N CYS A 302 -9.50 5.54 10.40
CA CYS A 302 -9.92 4.49 9.48
C CYS A 302 -11.42 4.18 9.59
N GLU A 303 -11.97 4.08 10.81
CA GLU A 303 -13.40 3.84 10.98
C GLU A 303 -14.22 5.07 10.53
N SER A 304 -13.75 6.29 10.79
CA SER A 304 -14.35 7.51 10.23
C SER A 304 -14.32 7.50 8.69
N HIS A 305 -13.19 7.13 8.08
CA HIS A 305 -13.10 7.01 6.63
C HIS A 305 -14.06 5.95 6.07
N ARG A 306 -14.18 4.78 6.73
CA ARG A 306 -15.09 3.70 6.33
C ARG A 306 -16.54 4.17 6.33
N LEU A 307 -17.00 4.71 7.46
CA LEU A 307 -18.37 5.21 7.63
C LEU A 307 -18.68 6.31 6.60
N LYS A 308 -17.74 7.23 6.39
CA LYS A 308 -17.85 8.31 5.41
C LYS A 308 -17.90 7.78 3.97
N ALA A 309 -17.08 6.80 3.61
CA ALA A 309 -17.10 6.19 2.29
C ALA A 309 -18.43 5.47 2.02
N ILE A 310 -18.91 4.64 2.97
CA ILE A 310 -20.18 3.91 2.86
C ILE A 310 -21.38 4.86 2.73
N ALA A 311 -21.42 5.95 3.52
CA ALA A 311 -22.48 6.94 3.43
C ALA A 311 -22.43 7.74 2.12
N THR A 312 -21.24 8.21 1.71
CA THR A 312 -21.05 8.95 0.44
C THR A 312 -21.44 8.08 -0.76
N LEU A 313 -21.04 6.81 -0.79
CA LEU A 313 -21.38 5.89 -1.87
C LEU A 313 -22.88 5.57 -1.91
N GLN A 314 -23.57 5.40 -0.78
CA GLN A 314 -25.03 5.24 -0.78
C GLN A 314 -25.74 6.46 -1.39
N VAL A 315 -25.32 7.68 -1.00
CA VAL A 315 -25.90 8.94 -1.49
C VAL A 315 -25.62 9.16 -2.99
N LEU A 316 -24.49 8.65 -3.51
CA LEU A 316 -24.09 8.79 -4.92
C LEU A 316 -24.39 7.55 -5.80
N SER A 317 -25.04 6.51 -5.27
CA SER A 317 -25.35 5.28 -6.02
C SER A 317 -26.86 5.03 -6.14
N ASP A 318 -27.23 4.32 -7.20
CA ASP A 318 -28.59 3.81 -7.41
C ASP A 318 -29.00 2.76 -6.34
N SER A 319 -30.30 2.72 -6.08
CA SER A 319 -31.07 1.79 -5.24
C SER A 319 -30.45 0.39 -5.07
N ARG A 320 -30.18 -0.32 -6.18
CA ARG A 320 -29.65 -1.70 -6.15
C ARG A 320 -28.31 -1.80 -5.44
N VAL A 321 -27.42 -0.83 -5.65
CA VAL A 321 -26.05 -0.83 -5.09
C VAL A 321 -26.07 -0.56 -3.58
N ARG A 322 -27.07 0.18 -3.08
CA ARG A 322 -27.25 0.47 -1.64
C ARG A 322 -27.49 -0.79 -0.81
N SER A 323 -28.03 -1.86 -1.40
CA SER A 323 -28.28 -3.14 -0.71
C SER A 323 -27.02 -3.86 -0.20
N LEU A 324 -25.83 -3.45 -0.65
CA LEU A 324 -24.54 -3.97 -0.20
C LEU A 324 -23.97 -3.23 1.03
N ALA A 325 -24.58 -2.13 1.47
CA ALA A 325 -24.06 -1.30 2.56
C ALA A 325 -24.24 -1.95 3.94
N THR A 326 -23.22 -1.86 4.80
CA THR A 326 -23.29 -2.42 6.17
C THR A 326 -23.93 -1.49 7.22
N CYS A 327 -24.15 -0.22 6.89
CA CYS A 327 -24.90 0.74 7.70
C CYS A 327 -25.72 1.64 6.76
N THR A 328 -26.91 2.04 7.19
CA THR A 328 -27.70 3.10 6.56
C THR A 328 -27.00 4.46 6.73
N VAL A 329 -27.32 5.44 5.88
CA VAL A 329 -26.68 6.78 5.94
C VAL A 329 -26.79 7.41 7.34
N ASP A 330 -27.95 7.32 7.99
CA ASP A 330 -28.18 7.91 9.32
C ASP A 330 -27.45 7.19 10.46
N GLU A 331 -27.32 5.85 10.39
CA GLU A 331 -26.45 5.09 11.29
C GLU A 331 -24.99 5.48 11.07
N CYS A 332 -24.53 5.54 9.81
CA CYS A 332 -23.15 5.93 9.51
C CYS A 332 -22.85 7.37 9.99
N VAL A 333 -23.79 8.32 9.85
CA VAL A 333 -23.70 9.69 10.40
C VAL A 333 -23.66 9.69 11.94
N SER A 334 -24.49 8.87 12.58
CA SER A 334 -24.54 8.77 14.05
C SER A 334 -23.25 8.17 14.63
N LEU A 335 -22.65 7.21 13.92
CA LEU A 335 -21.35 6.62 14.24
C LEU A 335 -20.20 7.61 13.96
N LEU A 336 -20.23 8.40 12.88
CA LEU A 336 -19.26 9.48 12.65
C LEU A 336 -19.22 10.49 13.80
N LYS A 337 -20.39 10.86 14.34
CA LYS A 337 -20.50 11.71 15.55
C LYS A 337 -19.92 11.03 16.79
N ALA A 338 -19.94 9.70 16.88
CA ALA A 338 -19.33 8.94 17.97
C ALA A 338 -17.80 8.84 17.84
N GLU A 339 -17.28 8.62 16.63
CA GLU A 339 -15.83 8.69 16.35
C GLU A 339 -15.29 10.12 16.57
N GLY A 340 -16.09 11.16 16.27
CA GLY A 340 -15.77 12.54 16.60
C GLY A 340 -15.50 12.76 18.09
N ARG A 341 -16.38 12.28 18.96
CA ARG A 341 -16.20 12.37 20.43
C ARG A 341 -14.96 11.63 20.94
N LYS A 342 -14.57 10.51 20.30
CA LYS A 342 -13.30 9.83 20.62
C LYS A 342 -12.09 10.64 20.17
N LEU A 343 -12.21 11.37 19.06
CA LEU A 343 -11.16 12.25 18.56
C LEU A 343 -11.01 13.51 19.41
N ASP A 344 -12.11 14.02 19.95
CA ASP A 344 -12.13 15.08 20.97
C ASP A 344 -11.44 14.61 22.25
N GLU A 345 -11.83 13.43 22.78
CA GLU A 345 -11.20 12.77 23.93
C GLU A 345 -9.70 12.52 23.72
N TRP A 346 -9.28 12.20 22.49
CA TRP A 346 -7.88 11.99 22.14
C TRP A 346 -7.10 13.32 22.13
N HIS A 347 -7.63 14.35 21.46
CA HIS A 347 -6.97 15.64 21.34
C HIS A 347 -6.90 16.39 22.69
N SER A 348 -7.88 16.21 23.58
CA SER A 348 -7.89 16.81 24.92
C SER A 348 -6.88 16.19 25.91
N ARG A 349 -6.10 15.19 25.46
CA ARG A 349 -5.04 14.53 26.25
C ARG A 349 -3.62 14.85 25.74
N LEU A 350 -3.51 15.60 24.65
CA LEU A 350 -2.21 15.94 24.07
C LEU A 350 -1.45 16.90 24.99
N ASP A 351 -0.16 16.64 25.16
CA ASP A 351 0.75 17.59 25.78
C ASP A 351 0.95 18.82 24.84
N PRO A 352 1.15 20.04 25.36
CA PRO A 352 1.40 21.22 24.53
C PRO A 352 2.56 21.09 23.53
N SER A 353 3.54 20.21 23.79
CA SER A 353 4.61 19.88 22.82
C SER A 353 4.12 19.17 21.55
N GLN A 354 2.98 18.48 21.63
CA GLN A 354 2.36 17.75 20.52
C GLN A 354 1.41 18.61 19.67
N LEU A 355 1.11 19.84 20.12
CA LEU A 355 0.25 20.79 19.42
C LEU A 355 1.07 21.63 18.41
N PRO A 356 0.42 22.31 17.45
CA PRO A 356 1.10 23.26 16.58
C PRO A 356 1.72 24.41 17.41
N LEU A 357 2.95 24.80 17.07
CA LEU A 357 3.61 25.96 17.67
C LEU A 357 2.89 27.25 17.27
N ASP A 358 2.82 28.18 18.22
CA ASP A 358 1.84 29.28 18.22
C ASP A 358 1.95 30.23 17.02
N VAL A 359 0.79 30.67 16.50
CA VAL A 359 0.70 31.45 15.26
C VAL A 359 0.46 32.93 15.56
N LEU A 360 1.46 33.76 15.23
CA LEU A 360 1.37 35.23 15.31
C LEU A 360 0.14 35.78 14.54
N PRO A 361 -0.43 36.92 15.00
CA PRO A 361 -1.88 37.08 15.13
C PRO A 361 -2.68 37.26 13.82
N GLN A 362 -4.02 37.15 13.97
CA GLN A 362 -5.00 37.35 12.92
C GLN A 362 -4.81 38.69 12.17
N PRO A 363 -4.85 38.70 10.83
CA PRO A 363 -4.85 39.93 10.06
C PRO A 363 -6.15 40.72 10.21
N LEU A 364 -6.03 42.03 10.40
CA LEU A 364 -7.17 42.96 10.28
C LEU A 364 -7.57 43.10 8.81
N HIS A 365 -8.74 42.56 8.45
CA HIS A 365 -9.51 42.88 7.24
C HIS A 365 -8.75 42.79 5.89
N GLY A 366 -8.54 41.57 5.39
CA GLY A 366 -8.09 41.33 4.02
C GLY A 366 -8.42 39.92 3.52
N ARG A 367 -8.51 39.71 2.20
CA ARG A 367 -8.59 38.36 1.61
C ARG A 367 -7.20 37.74 1.59
N PHE A 368 -6.97 36.66 2.33
CA PHE A 368 -5.67 35.99 2.39
C PHE A 368 -5.57 34.81 1.40
N SER A 369 -4.39 34.69 0.77
CA SER A 369 -3.85 33.43 0.24
C SER A 369 -3.43 32.53 1.42
N GLU A 370 -4.40 32.11 2.23
CA GLU A 370 -4.26 31.68 3.63
C GLU A 370 -3.43 30.40 3.89
N ILE A 371 -2.83 29.84 2.85
CA ILE A 371 -2.21 28.51 2.81
C ILE A 371 -0.67 28.58 2.68
N GLU A 372 -0.09 29.77 2.53
CA GLU A 372 1.36 29.96 2.32
C GLU A 372 2.24 29.74 3.57
N ARG A 373 1.67 29.71 4.78
CA ARG A 373 2.41 29.51 6.04
C ARG A 373 2.19 28.11 6.58
N SER A 374 3.24 27.30 6.66
CA SER A 374 3.19 25.99 7.30
C SER A 374 2.78 26.07 8.79
N LEU A 375 2.34 24.94 9.35
CA LEU A 375 2.24 24.73 10.79
C LEU A 375 3.50 23.98 11.25
N LEU A 376 4.17 24.50 12.27
CA LEU A 376 5.38 23.93 12.85
C LEU A 376 5.03 23.15 14.13
N PHE A 377 5.79 22.11 14.41
CA PHE A 377 5.60 21.20 15.56
C PHE A 377 6.96 20.91 16.19
N GLN A 378 6.99 20.48 17.46
CA GLN A 378 8.26 20.15 18.13
C GLN A 378 8.89 18.85 17.63
N SER A 379 8.10 17.95 17.02
CA SER A 379 8.61 16.72 16.41
C SER A 379 7.81 16.29 15.18
N TYR A 380 8.42 15.42 14.38
CA TYR A 380 7.79 14.77 13.22
C TYR A 380 6.55 13.94 13.62
N GLU A 381 6.61 13.24 14.77
CA GLU A 381 5.51 12.41 15.27
C GLU A 381 4.30 13.26 15.65
N ALA A 382 4.53 14.44 16.25
CA ALA A 382 3.47 15.41 16.52
C ALA A 382 2.82 15.89 15.21
N ALA A 383 3.62 16.29 14.22
CA ALA A 383 3.12 16.74 12.92
C ALA A 383 2.32 15.65 12.17
N ILE A 384 2.81 14.41 12.10
CA ILE A 384 2.11 13.28 11.46
C ILE A 384 0.82 12.92 12.21
N ASN A 385 0.84 12.91 13.54
CA ASN A 385 -0.38 12.70 14.32
C ASN A 385 -1.39 13.85 14.08
N TYR A 386 -0.94 15.10 13.98
CA TYR A 386 -1.82 16.23 13.68
C TYR A 386 -2.37 16.19 12.25
N ALA A 387 -1.63 15.63 11.29
CA ALA A 387 -2.12 15.35 9.94
C ALA A 387 -3.21 14.26 9.95
N TYR A 388 -3.01 13.15 10.67
CA TYR A 388 -4.04 12.11 10.85
C TYR A 388 -5.29 12.64 11.58
N TYR A 389 -5.11 13.49 12.59
CA TYR A 389 -6.20 14.18 13.29
C TYR A 389 -7.01 15.06 12.32
N SER A 390 -6.34 15.91 11.55
CA SER A 390 -6.98 16.80 10.57
C SER A 390 -7.71 16.00 9.48
N ALA A 391 -7.12 14.92 8.99
CA ALA A 391 -7.75 14.00 8.05
C ALA A 391 -8.99 13.30 8.65
N ALA A 392 -8.94 12.91 9.92
CA ALA A 392 -10.10 12.30 10.60
C ALA A 392 -11.25 13.31 10.75
N ARG A 393 -10.97 14.59 11.03
CA ARG A 393 -11.98 15.67 11.00
C ARG A 393 -12.62 15.83 9.62
N ILE A 394 -11.83 15.82 8.55
CA ILE A 394 -12.33 15.86 7.16
C ILE A 394 -13.26 14.67 6.85
N MET A 395 -12.97 13.48 7.37
CA MET A 395 -13.88 12.33 7.23
C MET A 395 -15.16 12.46 8.06
N GLN A 396 -15.10 13.16 9.20
CA GLN A 396 -16.24 13.36 10.11
C GLN A 396 -17.20 14.48 9.67
N CYS A 397 -16.78 15.40 8.79
CA CYS A 397 -17.63 16.44 8.23
C CYS A 397 -18.82 15.84 7.46
N THR A 398 -20.05 16.29 7.71
CA THR A 398 -21.27 15.61 7.22
C THR A 398 -21.85 16.17 5.93
N GLY A 399 -21.82 17.49 5.72
CA GLY A 399 -22.45 18.29 4.66
C GLY A 399 -22.98 17.55 3.43
N ILE A 400 -22.10 17.01 2.58
CA ILE A 400 -22.42 16.25 1.35
C ILE A 400 -23.52 15.19 1.50
N LEU A 401 -23.60 14.54 2.67
CA LEU A 401 -24.52 13.44 2.99
C LEU A 401 -25.96 13.92 3.17
N HIS A 402 -26.14 15.16 3.64
CA HIS A 402 -27.44 15.80 3.66
C HIS A 402 -27.76 16.24 2.24
N SER A 403 -28.91 15.80 1.73
CA SER A 403 -29.37 16.25 0.43
C SER A 403 -29.62 17.76 0.47
N ARG A 404 -29.35 18.46 -0.64
CA ARG A 404 -30.19 19.61 -1.00
C ARG A 404 -31.56 19.05 -1.33
N ALA A 405 -32.37 18.84 -0.30
CA ALA A 405 -33.80 18.68 -0.48
C ALA A 405 -34.34 19.93 -1.20
N GLU A 406 -35.38 19.75 -1.99
CA GLU A 406 -36.07 20.84 -2.67
C GLU A 406 -36.82 21.65 -1.60
N SER A 407 -36.12 22.61 -1.00
CA SER A 407 -36.74 23.61 -0.14
C SER A 407 -37.62 24.48 -1.02
N GLY A 408 -38.93 24.20 -0.98
CA GLY A 408 -39.94 25.22 -1.20
C GLY A 408 -39.70 26.42 -0.27
N GLU A 409 -40.42 27.50 -0.53
CA GLU A 409 -40.16 28.82 0.04
C GLU A 409 -40.19 28.84 1.58
N ASP A 410 -39.52 29.84 2.16
CA ASP A 410 -39.51 30.18 3.60
C ASP A 410 -38.73 29.27 4.58
N GLN A 411 -37.44 28.97 4.29
CA GLN A 411 -36.42 28.83 5.35
C GLN A 411 -35.13 29.61 5.04
N GLU A 412 -34.62 30.34 6.03
CA GLU A 412 -33.43 31.19 5.87
C GLU A 412 -32.15 30.41 5.56
N VAL A 413 -31.46 30.90 4.52
CA VAL A 413 -30.26 30.35 3.88
C VAL A 413 -29.17 29.91 4.88
N ARG A 414 -29.05 28.59 5.13
CA ARG A 414 -27.83 27.96 5.71
C ARG A 414 -27.15 26.83 4.88
N PRO A 415 -26.95 26.92 3.54
CA PRO A 415 -26.20 25.88 2.80
C PRO A 415 -24.66 25.96 2.94
N GLY A 416 -24.10 26.99 3.59
CA GLY A 416 -22.67 27.32 3.47
C GLY A 416 -21.71 26.70 4.50
N ASN A 417 -22.20 26.20 5.63
CA ASN A 417 -21.33 26.00 6.81
C ASN A 417 -20.43 24.75 6.72
N ASP A 418 -21.00 23.57 6.42
CA ASP A 418 -20.24 22.30 6.42
C ASP A 418 -19.17 22.21 5.32
N HIS A 419 -19.38 22.83 4.15
CA HIS A 419 -18.33 22.94 3.13
C HIS A 419 -17.17 23.79 3.66
N ALA A 420 -17.46 24.96 4.23
CA ALA A 420 -16.44 25.83 4.80
C ALA A 420 -15.62 25.10 5.89
N VAL A 421 -16.27 24.37 6.80
CA VAL A 421 -15.60 23.54 7.82
C VAL A 421 -14.69 22.48 7.18
N THR A 422 -15.14 21.80 6.13
CA THR A 422 -14.34 20.78 5.42
C THR A 422 -13.10 21.39 4.78
N THR A 423 -13.25 22.56 4.14
CA THR A 423 -12.16 23.32 3.52
C THR A 423 -11.20 23.89 4.57
N SER A 424 -11.68 24.37 5.72
CA SER A 424 -10.83 24.80 6.84
C SER A 424 -9.94 23.67 7.37
N TRP A 425 -10.48 22.47 7.59
CA TRP A 425 -9.66 21.31 8.00
C TRP A 425 -8.69 20.86 6.90
N MET A 426 -9.06 21.00 5.62
CA MET A 426 -8.14 20.76 4.50
C MET A 426 -6.97 21.77 4.48
N THR A 427 -7.23 23.06 4.76
CA THR A 427 -6.19 24.07 4.95
C THR A 427 -5.27 23.74 6.13
N VAL A 428 -5.81 23.29 7.27
CA VAL A 428 -4.98 22.84 8.41
C VAL A 428 -4.08 21.66 8.01
N LEU A 429 -4.64 20.65 7.35
CA LEU A 429 -3.88 19.50 6.86
C LEU A 429 -2.77 19.91 5.87
N LEU A 430 -3.08 20.77 4.90
CA LEU A 430 -2.11 21.27 3.93
C LEU A 430 -0.99 22.08 4.58
N ARG A 431 -1.32 22.93 5.56
CA ARG A 431 -0.32 23.72 6.31
C ARG A 431 0.57 22.83 7.19
N THR A 432 0.04 21.77 7.81
CA THR A 432 0.85 20.75 8.50
C THR A 432 1.78 20.03 7.52
N VAL A 433 1.27 19.58 6.37
CA VAL A 433 2.07 18.87 5.36
C VAL A 433 3.13 19.77 4.72
N ALA A 434 2.88 21.08 4.59
CA ALA A 434 3.86 22.06 4.14
C ALA A 434 5.02 22.28 5.13
N GLY A 435 4.90 21.81 6.39
CA GLY A 435 5.97 21.82 7.40
C GLY A 435 6.79 20.52 7.47
N LEU A 436 6.43 19.48 6.71
CA LEU A 436 7.10 18.17 6.73
C LEU A 436 8.17 18.05 5.63
N ASP A 437 9.30 17.41 5.95
CA ASP A 437 10.24 16.96 4.92
C ASP A 437 9.68 15.75 4.16
N ILE A 438 9.76 15.80 2.83
CA ILE A 438 9.16 14.82 1.92
C ILE A 438 9.96 13.49 1.91
N ILE A 439 11.29 13.57 2.08
CA ILE A 439 12.18 12.41 2.08
C ILE A 439 12.13 11.70 3.44
N GLU A 440 12.02 12.46 4.54
CA GLU A 440 11.71 11.92 5.86
C GLU A 440 10.36 11.18 5.82
N CYS A 441 9.30 11.80 5.28
CA CYS A 441 8.00 11.15 5.10
C CYS A 441 8.10 9.83 4.33
N ALA A 442 8.75 9.84 3.17
CA ALA A 442 8.93 8.65 2.33
C ALA A 442 9.62 7.49 3.08
N SER A 443 10.58 7.79 3.96
CA SER A 443 11.32 6.79 4.72
C SER A 443 10.56 6.32 5.99
N ARG A 444 10.17 7.24 6.87
CA ARG A 444 9.60 6.91 8.19
C ARG A 444 8.17 6.37 8.10
N ASN A 445 7.40 6.74 7.07
CA ASN A 445 6.04 6.22 6.88
C ASN A 445 5.98 4.83 6.22
N THR A 446 7.10 4.17 5.87
CA THR A 446 7.13 2.90 5.09
C THR A 446 6.05 1.87 5.46
N TYR A 447 5.85 1.65 6.78
CA TYR A 447 4.91 0.66 7.34
C TYR A 447 3.70 1.30 8.05
N SER A 448 3.31 2.51 7.65
CA SER A 448 2.10 3.19 8.15
C SER A 448 1.42 4.00 7.05
N ILE A 449 0.30 4.67 7.36
CA ILE A 449 -0.48 5.44 6.38
C ILE A 449 0.34 6.66 5.93
N GLY A 450 0.84 6.63 4.70
CA GLY A 450 1.62 7.73 4.11
C GLY A 450 0.76 8.94 3.75
N ILE A 451 1.36 10.13 3.84
CA ILE A 451 0.78 11.44 3.50
C ILE A 451 0.18 11.44 2.09
N ALA A 452 0.84 10.85 1.10
CA ALA A 452 0.31 10.72 -0.26
C ALA A 452 -1.10 10.10 -0.31
N SER A 453 -1.30 9.01 0.43
CA SER A 453 -2.61 8.32 0.53
C SER A 453 -3.61 9.10 1.40
N LEU A 454 -3.12 9.82 2.41
CA LEU A 454 -3.92 10.67 3.30
C LEU A 454 -4.49 11.88 2.55
N LEU A 455 -3.68 12.50 1.70
CA LEU A 455 -4.10 13.63 0.87
C LEU A 455 -5.09 13.19 -0.21
N LEU A 456 -4.88 12.05 -0.89
CA LEU A 456 -5.88 11.49 -1.82
C LEU A 456 -7.23 11.29 -1.13
N ALA A 457 -7.21 10.73 0.09
CA ALA A 457 -8.42 10.53 0.89
C ALA A 457 -9.16 11.84 1.15
N CYS A 458 -8.45 12.88 1.56
CA CYS A 458 -9.04 14.17 1.95
C CYS A 458 -9.47 15.02 0.74
N VAL A 459 -8.74 14.94 -0.38
CA VAL A 459 -9.17 15.53 -1.66
C VAL A 459 -10.52 14.98 -2.09
N LEU A 460 -10.80 13.68 -1.91
CA LEU A 460 -12.13 13.10 -2.20
C LEU A 460 -13.23 13.53 -1.22
N ARG A 461 -12.98 14.48 -0.31
CA ARG A 461 -13.96 14.99 0.67
C ARG A 461 -14.10 16.52 0.62
N CYS A 462 -13.03 17.25 0.34
CA CYS A 462 -13.04 18.69 0.10
C CYS A 462 -13.16 18.96 -1.41
N ASP A 463 -14.19 19.68 -1.86
CA ASP A 463 -14.42 19.98 -3.29
C ASP A 463 -13.69 21.22 -3.84
N ASP A 464 -12.99 21.99 -3.00
CA ASP A 464 -12.14 23.10 -3.47
C ASP A 464 -11.04 22.61 -4.44
N LEU A 465 -10.85 23.38 -5.51
CA LEU A 465 -9.83 23.14 -6.53
C LEU A 465 -8.45 23.64 -6.08
N THR A 466 -8.38 24.67 -5.24
CA THR A 466 -7.12 25.24 -4.75
C THR A 466 -6.36 24.23 -3.89
N CYS A 467 -7.05 23.61 -2.93
CA CYS A 467 -6.56 22.50 -2.12
C CYS A 467 -6.15 21.30 -3.00
N GLY A 468 -6.98 20.93 -3.98
CA GLY A 468 -6.71 19.82 -4.90
C GLY A 468 -5.45 20.03 -5.75
N LEU A 469 -5.22 21.25 -6.23
CA LEU A 469 -4.00 21.63 -6.98
C LEU A 469 -2.76 21.64 -6.08
N GLN A 470 -2.87 22.00 -4.80
CA GLN A 470 -1.74 21.90 -3.88
C GLN A 470 -1.34 20.46 -3.58
N VAL A 471 -2.31 19.55 -3.40
CA VAL A 471 -2.03 18.10 -3.28
C VAL A 471 -1.35 17.57 -4.54
N GLN A 472 -1.83 17.98 -5.73
CA GLN A 472 -1.20 17.63 -7.01
C GLN A 472 0.26 18.12 -7.07
N ASN A 473 0.53 19.34 -6.61
CA ASN A 473 1.89 19.91 -6.59
C ASN A 473 2.81 19.21 -5.57
N TRP A 474 2.29 18.79 -4.41
CA TRP A 474 3.05 18.01 -3.42
C TRP A 474 3.38 16.61 -3.96
N LEU A 475 2.41 15.93 -4.57
CA LEU A 475 2.62 14.64 -5.23
C LEU A 475 3.54 14.73 -6.45
N GLN A 476 3.52 15.84 -7.19
CA GLN A 476 4.46 16.11 -8.29
C GLN A 476 5.89 16.22 -7.74
N LYS A 477 6.13 17.01 -6.69
CA LYS A 477 7.45 17.08 -6.01
C LYS A 477 7.95 15.70 -5.58
N CYS A 478 7.07 14.82 -5.11
CA CYS A 478 7.45 13.45 -4.76
C CYS A 478 7.96 12.66 -5.98
N VAL A 479 7.29 12.77 -7.13
CA VAL A 479 7.74 12.15 -8.40
C VAL A 479 9.06 12.77 -8.88
N ASP A 480 9.21 14.10 -8.77
CA ASP A 480 10.42 14.83 -9.19
C ASP A 480 11.64 14.44 -8.33
N LEU A 481 11.42 14.15 -7.04
CA LEU A 481 12.40 13.56 -6.11
C LEU A 481 12.59 12.04 -6.28
N ALA A 482 12.03 11.44 -7.34
CA ALA A 482 12.06 10.01 -7.64
C ALA A 482 11.48 9.10 -6.52
N ILE A 483 10.59 9.61 -5.68
CA ILE A 483 9.92 8.83 -4.62
C ILE A 483 8.83 7.96 -5.27
N LEU A 484 9.06 6.66 -5.29
CA LEU A 484 8.23 5.69 -6.02
C LEU A 484 6.97 5.29 -5.21
N GLU A 485 7.10 5.23 -3.89
CA GLU A 485 6.02 4.91 -2.95
C GLU A 485 6.25 5.55 -1.58
N GLU A 486 5.17 5.78 -0.84
CA GLU A 486 5.18 6.14 0.59
C GLU A 486 4.13 5.27 1.30
N GLY A 487 4.41 4.71 2.48
CA GLY A 487 3.43 3.88 3.19
C GLY A 487 2.97 2.68 2.36
N SER A 488 3.84 2.15 1.50
CA SER A 488 3.54 1.12 0.51
C SER A 488 2.43 1.50 -0.50
N PHE A 489 2.18 2.80 -0.71
CA PHE A 489 1.20 3.38 -1.63
C PHE A 489 1.93 4.08 -2.80
N PRO A 490 1.58 3.85 -4.08
CA PRO A 490 2.39 4.26 -5.23
C PRO A 490 2.18 5.73 -5.61
N ILE A 491 3.23 6.56 -5.54
CA ILE A 491 3.12 8.02 -5.70
C ILE A 491 2.57 8.41 -7.08
N ALA A 492 3.16 7.89 -8.16
CA ALA A 492 2.77 8.28 -9.52
C ALA A 492 1.29 7.99 -9.83
N GLN A 493 0.78 6.80 -9.46
CA GLN A 493 -0.63 6.47 -9.66
C GLN A 493 -1.57 7.29 -8.75
N THR A 494 -1.08 7.77 -7.59
CA THR A 494 -1.80 8.69 -6.71
C THR A 494 -1.90 10.08 -7.33
N LEU A 495 -0.82 10.56 -7.94
CA LEU A 495 -0.77 11.83 -8.67
C LEU A 495 -1.76 11.84 -9.84
N ASP A 496 -1.83 10.75 -10.61
CA ASP A 496 -2.78 10.64 -11.74
C ASP A 496 -4.24 10.59 -11.28
N ALA A 497 -4.54 9.93 -10.16
CA ALA A 497 -5.86 9.97 -9.54
C ALA A 497 -6.25 11.40 -9.09
N VAL A 498 -5.32 12.17 -8.51
CA VAL A 498 -5.57 13.57 -8.11
C VAL A 498 -5.70 14.49 -9.33
N ARG A 499 -4.90 14.29 -10.39
CA ARG A 499 -5.04 15.01 -11.67
C ARG A 499 -6.43 14.80 -12.29
N ILE A 500 -6.95 13.57 -12.26
CA ILE A 500 -8.33 13.26 -12.68
C ILE A 500 -9.35 14.09 -11.88
N VAL A 501 -9.26 14.08 -10.55
CA VAL A 501 -10.17 14.82 -9.66
C VAL A 501 -10.14 16.33 -9.94
N ASN A 502 -8.95 16.90 -10.12
CA ASN A 502 -8.78 18.33 -10.40
C ASN A 502 -9.30 18.71 -11.79
N ALA A 503 -9.10 17.87 -12.81
CA ALA A 503 -9.60 18.11 -14.16
C ALA A 503 -11.13 18.11 -14.24
N GLU A 504 -11.81 17.24 -13.50
CA GLU A 504 -13.27 17.26 -13.40
C GLU A 504 -13.78 18.52 -12.67
N ARG A 505 -13.12 18.95 -11.59
CA ARG A 505 -13.47 20.17 -10.84
C ARG A 505 -13.29 21.45 -11.65
N ALA A 506 -12.18 21.55 -12.38
CA ALA A 506 -11.95 22.65 -13.33
C ALA A 506 -13.02 22.71 -14.43
N ALA A 507 -13.65 21.57 -14.75
CA ALA A 507 -14.78 21.45 -15.66
C ALA A 507 -16.15 21.42 -14.95
N GLY A 508 -16.26 21.96 -13.72
CA GLY A 508 -17.52 22.17 -13.00
C GLY A 508 -18.12 20.94 -12.30
N ARG A 509 -17.32 19.90 -12.03
CA ARG A 509 -17.80 18.62 -11.48
C ARG A 509 -17.00 18.14 -10.27
N ASP A 510 -17.68 17.89 -9.16
CA ASP A 510 -17.05 17.50 -7.90
C ASP A 510 -16.97 15.99 -7.77
N VAL A 511 -15.74 15.46 -7.75
CA VAL A 511 -15.48 14.03 -7.51
C VAL A 511 -15.37 13.76 -6.01
N TYR A 512 -16.14 12.77 -5.56
CA TYR A 512 -16.25 12.38 -4.14
C TYR A 512 -15.96 10.89 -3.90
N ALA A 513 -15.91 10.05 -4.93
CA ALA A 513 -15.37 8.70 -4.82
C ALA A 513 -14.61 8.30 -6.09
N ILE A 514 -13.59 7.47 -5.89
CA ILE A 514 -12.84 6.80 -6.94
C ILE A 514 -12.74 5.31 -6.59
N GLY A 515 -12.77 4.47 -7.61
CA GLY A 515 -12.62 3.02 -7.49
C GLY A 515 -12.12 2.44 -8.81
N LEU A 516 -11.92 1.13 -8.81
CA LEU A 516 -11.58 0.36 -10.01
C LEU A 516 -12.84 -0.23 -10.65
N SER A 517 -12.77 -0.52 -11.95
CA SER A 517 -13.83 -1.23 -12.68
C SER A 517 -14.04 -2.67 -12.22
N GLU A 518 -12.95 -3.38 -11.91
CA GLU A 518 -12.92 -4.76 -11.44
C GLU A 518 -12.13 -4.87 -10.12
N ASP A 519 -12.37 -5.94 -9.35
CA ASP A 519 -11.61 -6.23 -8.14
C ASP A 519 -10.69 -7.44 -8.32
N ASP A 520 -9.41 -7.20 -8.56
CA ASP A 520 -8.38 -8.23 -8.78
C ASP A 520 -7.81 -8.82 -7.47
N GLY A 521 -8.49 -8.62 -6.35
CA GLY A 521 -8.07 -9.06 -5.02
C GLY A 521 -6.95 -8.23 -4.39
N GLY A 522 -6.49 -7.16 -5.04
CA GLY A 522 -5.29 -6.40 -4.63
C GLY A 522 -4.05 -6.71 -5.48
N GLY A 523 -4.23 -7.40 -6.60
CA GLY A 523 -3.20 -7.69 -7.60
C GLY A 523 -2.19 -8.76 -7.19
N SER A 524 -1.02 -8.75 -7.84
CA SER A 524 -0.01 -9.81 -7.76
C SER A 524 1.12 -9.56 -6.75
N GLY A 525 1.01 -8.52 -5.93
CA GLY A 525 2.10 -8.06 -5.07
C GLY A 525 3.28 -7.42 -5.82
N LYS A 526 4.23 -6.88 -5.07
CA LYS A 526 5.31 -5.97 -5.52
C LYS A 526 6.65 -6.66 -5.75
N TYR A 527 6.62 -7.92 -6.19
CA TYR A 527 7.82 -8.76 -6.36
C TYR A 527 8.71 -8.37 -7.55
N SER A 528 8.24 -7.52 -8.47
CA SER A 528 9.03 -7.03 -9.61
C SER A 528 8.69 -5.60 -10.04
N SER A 529 8.03 -4.82 -9.16
CA SER A 529 7.80 -3.38 -9.35
C SER A 529 7.38 -2.71 -8.03
N TYR A 530 7.15 -1.39 -8.06
CA TYR A 530 6.60 -0.64 -6.92
C TYR A 530 5.06 -0.68 -6.84
N ASN A 531 4.42 -1.34 -7.80
CA ASN A 531 2.97 -1.41 -7.98
C ASN A 531 2.48 -2.87 -7.79
N SER A 532 1.58 -3.12 -6.83
CA SER A 532 0.90 -4.43 -6.71
C SER A 532 -0.17 -4.61 -7.79
N GLN A 533 -0.74 -3.49 -8.24
CA GLN A 533 -1.80 -3.35 -9.23
C GLN A 533 -1.47 -2.17 -10.15
N ARG A 534 -1.97 -2.19 -11.40
CA ARG A 534 -1.84 -1.08 -12.35
C ARG A 534 -3.21 -0.51 -12.67
N PHE A 535 -3.52 0.68 -12.18
CA PHE A 535 -4.82 1.31 -12.34
C PHE A 535 -4.92 1.95 -13.73
N ARG A 536 -5.45 1.18 -14.68
CA ARG A 536 -5.81 1.66 -16.01
C ARG A 536 -7.21 2.24 -16.02
N ASP A 537 -8.15 1.49 -15.46
CA ASP A 537 -9.58 1.76 -15.59
C ASP A 537 -10.15 2.18 -14.23
N PHE A 538 -10.17 3.50 -14.03
CA PHE A 538 -10.84 4.12 -12.88
C PHE A 538 -12.32 4.34 -13.17
N VAL A 539 -13.15 4.22 -12.14
CA VAL A 539 -14.51 4.75 -12.12
C VAL A 539 -14.57 5.84 -11.05
N ILE A 540 -15.12 6.99 -11.41
CA ILE A 540 -15.36 8.10 -10.47
C ILE A 540 -16.86 8.34 -10.29
N LEU A 541 -17.24 8.74 -9.07
CA LEU A 541 -18.58 9.20 -8.73
C LEU A 541 -18.52 10.61 -8.15
N GLY A 542 -19.50 11.43 -8.51
CA GLY A 542 -19.52 12.85 -8.16
C GLY A 542 -20.86 13.54 -8.34
N ARG A 543 -20.86 14.86 -8.19
CA ARG A 543 -21.99 15.74 -8.53
C ARG A 543 -21.58 16.82 -9.54
N MET A 544 -22.49 17.20 -10.41
CA MET A 544 -22.38 18.43 -11.21
C MET A 544 -22.57 19.64 -10.27
N ARG A 545 -21.75 20.70 -10.38
CA ARG A 545 -21.96 21.94 -9.61
C ARG A 545 -23.23 22.66 -10.03
N GLU A 546 -23.47 22.68 -11.34
CA GLU A 546 -24.72 23.12 -11.95
C GLU A 546 -25.77 22.01 -11.83
N GLY A 547 -26.97 22.33 -11.36
CA GLY A 547 -28.07 21.37 -11.15
C GLY A 547 -27.88 20.34 -10.02
N GLY A 548 -26.67 20.14 -9.48
CA GLY A 548 -26.42 19.22 -8.36
C GLY A 548 -26.52 17.73 -8.69
N SER A 549 -26.75 17.37 -9.95
CA SER A 549 -27.05 16.00 -10.39
C SER A 549 -25.86 15.06 -10.20
N ILE A 550 -26.16 13.81 -9.83
CA ILE A 550 -25.15 12.76 -9.60
C ILE A 550 -24.65 12.25 -10.95
N TYR A 551 -23.33 12.05 -11.08
CA TYR A 551 -22.74 11.46 -12.27
C TYR A 551 -21.76 10.33 -11.93
N SER A 552 -21.61 9.41 -12.90
CA SER A 552 -20.61 8.35 -12.92
C SER A 552 -19.81 8.44 -14.21
N LYS A 553 -18.50 8.22 -14.16
CA LYS A 553 -17.63 8.28 -15.34
C LYS A 553 -16.50 7.26 -15.23
N SER A 554 -16.36 6.43 -16.25
CA SER A 554 -15.19 5.55 -16.43
C SER A 554 -14.07 6.31 -17.15
N ILE A 555 -12.84 6.13 -16.69
CA ILE A 555 -11.64 6.81 -17.20
C ILE A 555 -10.56 5.77 -17.44
N ASN A 556 -10.18 5.57 -18.70
CA ASN A 556 -9.04 4.76 -19.09
C ASN A 556 -7.78 5.64 -19.17
N LEU A 557 -6.84 5.41 -18.27
CA LEU A 557 -5.45 5.81 -18.44
C LEU A 557 -4.78 4.83 -19.42
N GLY A 558 -4.43 5.35 -20.59
CA GLY A 558 -3.76 4.59 -21.65
C GLY A 558 -2.35 4.11 -21.25
N LEU A 559 -1.62 3.52 -22.20
CA LEU A 559 -0.27 2.98 -21.96
C LEU A 559 0.81 4.09 -21.87
N GLY A 560 0.74 4.89 -20.81
CA GLY A 560 1.82 5.76 -20.32
C GLY A 560 3.13 5.01 -20.08
#